data_AF-A0A1I7ZGK7-F1
#
_entry.id   AF-A0A1I7ZGK7-F1
#
_cell.length_a   1.000
_cell.length_b   1.000
_cell.length_c   1.000
_cell.angle_alpha   90.00
_cell.angle_beta   90.00
_cell.angle_gamma   90.00
#
_symmetry.space_group_name_H-M   'P 1'
#
loop_
_entity.id
_entity.type
_entity.pdbx_description
1 polymer ?
#
loop_
_entity_poly.entity_id
_entity_poly.type
_entity_poly.pdbx_seq_one_letter_code
_entity_poly.pdbx_strand_id
1 'polypeptide(L)'
;MMINKFCNCTTHTIKIRICNSIAFIGTAVFFILLAILPPSEDFYSRSLSLLTFLLVPLGFSQAGFYQSSVIIGRYYSQFIVANLQAALGFAFSIGPFVVFFITSDNSTNQWRICFAITAAILIICNIVFCIFGSGRPSHWAEDSWNPFITHKSVDRHVDSGTECGILEMRTIVEYREARK
;
A
#
# COMPACT_ATOMS: atom_id res chain seq x y z
N MET A 1 21.22 19.46 12.25
CA MET A 1 20.15 18.50 12.59
C MET A 1 18.96 18.52 11.59
N MET A 2 18.49 19.68 11.12
CA MET A 2 17.34 19.77 10.18
C MET A 2 17.57 19.15 8.78
N ILE A 3 18.79 19.25 8.24
CA ILE A 3 19.12 18.71 6.90
C ILE A 3 18.99 17.17 6.85
N ASN A 4 19.33 16.47 7.94
CA ASN A 4 19.19 15.00 8.04
C ASN A 4 17.72 14.55 8.09
N LYS A 5 16.82 15.33 8.72
CA LYS A 5 15.38 15.04 8.73
C LYS A 5 14.77 15.16 7.33
N PHE A 6 15.13 16.21 6.58
CA PHE A 6 14.66 16.38 5.19
C PHE A 6 15.14 15.24 4.27
N CYS A 7 16.40 14.83 4.39
CA CYS A 7 16.95 13.72 3.60
C CYS A 7 16.20 12.41 3.91
N ASN A 8 16.04 12.06 5.19
CA ASN A 8 15.35 10.84 5.61
C ASN A 8 13.86 10.81 5.21
N CYS A 9 13.15 11.94 5.29
CA CYS A 9 11.74 12.01 4.90
C CYS A 9 11.53 11.94 3.37
N THR A 10 12.49 12.42 2.57
CA THR A 10 12.48 12.23 1.10
C THR A 10 12.72 10.76 0.78
N THR A 11 13.73 10.15 1.40
CA THR A 11 14.06 8.72 1.25
C THR A 11 12.88 7.83 1.62
N HIS A 12 12.14 8.16 2.69
CA HIS A 12 10.97 7.40 3.11
C HIS A 12 9.83 7.46 2.08
N THR A 13 9.60 8.63 1.47
CA THR A 13 8.58 8.79 0.43
C THR A 13 8.95 8.03 -0.84
N ILE A 14 10.22 8.09 -1.24
CA ILE A 14 10.74 7.34 -2.39
C ILE A 14 10.60 5.83 -2.16
N LYS A 15 10.98 5.34 -0.96
CA LYS A 15 10.84 3.92 -0.59
C LYS A 15 9.41 3.42 -0.78
N ILE A 16 8.43 4.13 -0.22
CA ILE A 16 7.01 3.73 -0.34
C ILE A 16 6.54 3.73 -1.80
N ARG A 17 6.91 4.74 -2.58
CA ARG A 17 6.53 4.83 -4.01
C ARG A 17 7.15 3.69 -4.83
N ILE A 18 8.41 3.34 -4.57
CA ILE A 18 9.07 2.21 -5.22
C ILE A 18 8.41 0.90 -4.82
N CYS A 19 8.17 0.66 -3.53
CA CYS A 19 7.48 -0.54 -3.06
C CYS A 19 6.09 -0.69 -3.69
N ASN A 20 5.32 0.41 -3.76
CA ASN A 20 4.01 0.42 -4.42
C ASN A 20 4.14 0.13 -5.92
N SER A 21 5.11 0.75 -6.60
CA SER A 21 5.34 0.52 -8.03
C SER A 21 5.71 -0.93 -8.31
N ILE A 22 6.58 -1.53 -7.51
CA ILE A 22 6.94 -2.96 -7.65
C ILE A 22 5.70 -3.85 -7.45
N ALA A 23 4.86 -3.53 -6.48
CA ALA A 23 3.63 -4.26 -6.23
C ALA A 23 2.67 -4.18 -7.43
N PHE A 24 2.23 -2.97 -7.79
CA PHE A 24 1.20 -2.78 -8.81
C PHE A 24 1.69 -3.08 -10.23
N ILE A 25 2.90 -2.63 -10.60
CA ILE A 25 3.46 -2.91 -11.93
C ILE A 25 3.90 -4.37 -12.02
N GLY A 26 4.49 -4.93 -10.97
CA GLY A 26 4.84 -6.36 -10.93
C GLY A 26 3.61 -7.23 -11.14
N THR A 27 2.54 -6.99 -10.39
CA THR A 27 1.26 -7.71 -10.57
C THR A 27 0.66 -7.46 -11.96
N ALA A 28 0.71 -6.24 -12.50
CA ALA A 28 0.21 -5.94 -13.85
C ALA A 28 0.98 -6.71 -14.95
N VAL A 29 2.30 -6.84 -14.83
CA VAL A 29 3.10 -7.64 -15.77
C VAL A 29 2.66 -9.10 -15.78
N PHE A 30 2.43 -9.70 -14.60
CA PHE A 30 1.92 -11.08 -14.54
C PHE A 30 0.53 -11.22 -15.19
N PHE A 31 -0.37 -10.26 -15.00
CA PHE A 31 -1.67 -10.27 -15.69
C PHE A 31 -1.55 -10.11 -17.21
N ILE A 32 -0.62 -9.27 -17.70
CA ILE A 32 -0.34 -9.14 -19.13
C ILE A 32 0.21 -10.46 -19.68
N LEU A 33 1.14 -11.12 -18.97
CA LEU A 33 1.66 -12.44 -19.35
C LEU A 33 0.56 -13.48 -19.45
N LEU A 34 -0.39 -13.49 -18.51
CA LEU A 34 -1.58 -14.34 -18.56
C LEU A 34 -2.49 -14.02 -19.77
N ALA A 35 -2.64 -12.74 -20.11
CA ALA A 35 -3.47 -12.32 -21.24
C ALA A 35 -2.89 -12.74 -22.61
N ILE A 36 -1.57 -12.80 -22.76
CA ILE A 36 -0.92 -13.18 -24.03
C ILE A 36 -0.56 -14.66 -24.13
N LEU A 37 -0.72 -15.43 -23.05
CA LEU A 37 -0.30 -16.83 -22.98
C LEU A 37 -0.99 -17.67 -24.07
N PRO A 38 -0.25 -18.32 -25.00
CA PRO A 38 -0.84 -19.13 -26.06
C PRO A 38 -1.36 -20.47 -25.53
N PRO A 39 -2.44 -21.02 -26.13
CA PRO A 39 -2.93 -22.35 -25.80
C PRO A 39 -1.91 -23.42 -26.23
N SER A 40 -1.61 -24.34 -25.33
CA SER A 40 -0.60 -25.40 -25.48
C SER A 40 -0.88 -26.49 -24.45
N GLU A 41 -0.28 -27.67 -24.58
CA GLU A 41 -0.50 -28.79 -23.64
C GLU A 41 -0.23 -28.40 -22.17
N ASP A 42 0.80 -27.58 -21.89
CA ASP A 42 1.09 -27.10 -20.52
C ASP A 42 0.39 -25.77 -20.16
N PHE A 43 -0.67 -25.38 -20.87
CA PHE A 43 -1.36 -24.10 -20.66
C PHE A 43 -1.89 -23.97 -19.23
N TYR A 44 -2.49 -25.03 -18.71
CA TYR A 44 -3.06 -25.06 -17.36
C TYR A 44 -1.97 -24.88 -16.28
N SER A 45 -0.90 -25.69 -16.34
CA SER A 45 0.21 -25.64 -15.39
C SER A 45 0.93 -24.29 -15.39
N ARG A 46 1.14 -23.69 -16.58
CA ARG A 46 1.73 -22.35 -16.71
C ARG A 46 0.83 -21.23 -16.20
N SER A 47 -0.47 -21.33 -16.44
CA SER A 47 -1.44 -20.34 -15.93
C SER A 47 -1.48 -20.35 -14.41
N LEU A 48 -1.52 -21.53 -13.80
CA LEU A 48 -1.50 -21.68 -12.34
C LEU A 48 -0.20 -21.17 -11.71
N SER A 49 0.95 -21.45 -12.30
CA SER A 49 2.22 -20.96 -11.76
C SER A 49 2.27 -19.43 -11.80
N LEU A 50 1.88 -18.80 -12.91
CA LEU A 50 1.79 -17.34 -13.03
C LEU A 50 0.80 -16.72 -12.02
N LEU A 51 -0.37 -17.34 -11.84
CA LEU A 51 -1.37 -16.94 -10.83
C LEU A 51 -0.85 -17.09 -9.39
N THR A 52 0.04 -18.04 -9.14
CA THR A 52 0.64 -18.22 -7.81
C THR A 52 1.73 -17.17 -7.58
N PHE A 53 2.61 -16.95 -8.57
CA PHE A 53 3.70 -16.00 -8.46
C PHE A 53 3.22 -14.54 -8.37
N LEU A 54 2.06 -14.19 -8.95
CA LEU A 54 1.53 -12.82 -8.85
C LEU A 54 1.10 -12.45 -7.42
N LEU A 55 0.85 -13.44 -6.53
CA LEU A 55 0.50 -13.17 -5.13
C LEU A 55 1.65 -12.50 -4.37
N VAL A 56 2.89 -12.73 -4.80
CA VAL A 56 4.09 -12.15 -4.17
C VAL A 56 4.09 -10.62 -4.30
N PRO A 57 4.09 -10.01 -5.50
CA PRO A 57 4.00 -8.55 -5.63
C PRO A 57 2.68 -8.00 -5.08
N LEU A 58 1.58 -8.76 -5.13
CA LEU A 58 0.32 -8.34 -4.53
C LEU A 58 0.45 -8.14 -3.01
N GLY A 59 1.19 -9.00 -2.31
CA GLY A 59 1.49 -8.85 -0.88
C GLY A 59 2.31 -7.60 -0.56
N PHE A 60 3.21 -7.20 -1.45
CA PHE A 60 4.01 -5.96 -1.28
C PHE A 60 3.17 -4.68 -1.30
N SER A 61 1.94 -4.72 -1.81
CA SER A 61 1.04 -3.55 -1.83
C SER A 61 0.78 -2.99 -0.42
N GLN A 62 0.85 -3.83 0.62
CA GLN A 62 0.71 -3.43 2.02
C GLN A 62 1.87 -2.53 2.50
N ALA A 63 3.08 -2.73 1.98
CA ALA A 63 4.23 -1.86 2.26
C ALA A 63 4.21 -0.54 1.46
N GLY A 64 3.30 -0.42 0.49
CA GLY A 64 3.10 0.77 -0.34
C GLY A 64 1.99 1.67 0.23
N PHE A 65 0.82 1.63 -0.41
CA PHE A 65 -0.28 2.55 -0.11
C PHE A 65 -0.82 2.44 1.31
N TYR A 66 -0.86 1.25 1.89
CA TYR A 66 -1.38 1.05 3.24
C TYR A 66 -0.45 1.71 4.27
N GLN A 67 0.86 1.47 4.16
CA GLN A 67 1.87 2.15 4.99
C GLN A 67 1.85 3.68 4.81
N SER A 68 1.65 4.17 3.57
CA SER A 68 1.50 5.61 3.31
C SER A 68 0.33 6.21 4.08
N SER A 69 -0.82 5.53 4.10
CA SER A 69 -2.05 5.99 4.77
C SER A 69 -1.86 6.12 6.29
N VAL A 70 -1.13 5.18 6.90
CA VAL A 70 -0.81 5.21 8.33
C VAL A 70 0.11 6.39 8.66
N ILE A 71 1.16 6.59 7.85
CA ILE A 71 2.16 7.64 8.09
C ILE A 71 1.55 9.04 7.92
N ILE A 72 0.70 9.21 6.92
CA ILE A 72 0.01 10.47 6.64
C ILE A 72 -0.91 10.86 7.80
N GLY A 73 -1.67 9.88 8.33
CA GLY A 73 -2.70 10.12 9.33
C GLY A 73 -2.23 10.22 10.78
N ARG A 74 -1.07 9.63 11.12
CA ARG A 74 -0.54 9.57 12.50
C ARG A 74 -1.60 9.08 13.49
N TYR A 75 -2.07 9.93 14.41
CA TYR A 75 -3.13 9.60 15.37
C TYR A 75 -4.44 9.19 14.68
N TYR A 76 -4.78 9.82 13.56
CA TYR A 76 -6.00 9.56 12.78
C TYR A 76 -5.86 8.41 11.77
N SER A 77 -4.73 7.69 11.79
CA SER A 77 -4.44 6.60 10.86
C SER A 77 -5.51 5.51 10.87
N GLN A 78 -6.02 5.13 12.05
CA GLN A 78 -7.05 4.10 12.18
C GLN A 78 -8.33 4.48 11.43
N PHE A 79 -8.76 5.74 11.52
CA PHE A 79 -9.93 6.24 10.81
C PHE A 79 -9.70 6.26 9.29
N ILE A 80 -8.53 6.74 8.84
CA ILE A 80 -8.19 6.77 7.41
C ILE A 80 -8.14 5.34 6.83
N VAL A 81 -7.48 4.43 7.53
CA VAL A 81 -7.35 3.03 7.14
C VAL A 81 -8.71 2.34 7.13
N ALA A 82 -9.60 2.62 8.09
CA ALA A 82 -10.95 2.06 8.07
C ALA A 82 -11.73 2.46 6.81
N ASN A 83 -11.67 3.74 6.42
CA ASN A 83 -12.30 4.23 5.19
C ASN A 83 -11.67 3.59 3.93
N LEU A 84 -10.35 3.45 3.92
CA LEU A 84 -9.61 2.77 2.84
C LEU A 84 -10.05 1.32 2.68
N GLN A 85 -10.17 0.58 3.79
CA GLN A 85 -10.60 -0.82 3.78
C GLN A 85 -12.07 -0.97 3.37
N ALA A 86 -12.94 -0.04 3.76
CA ALA A 86 -14.32 -0.01 3.27
C ALA A 86 -14.37 0.15 1.74
N ALA A 87 -13.59 1.08 1.18
CA ALA A 87 -13.48 1.27 -0.27
C ALA A 87 -12.95 0.02 -0.98
N LEU A 88 -11.93 -0.65 -0.41
CA LEU A 88 -11.42 -1.91 -0.93
C LEU A 88 -12.46 -3.02 -0.88
N GLY A 89 -13.27 -3.10 0.19
CA GLY A 89 -14.37 -4.07 0.30
C GLY A 89 -15.43 -3.90 -0.80
N PHE A 90 -15.77 -2.65 -1.14
CA PHE A 90 -16.65 -2.37 -2.29
C PHE A 90 -16.01 -2.79 -3.61
N ALA A 91 -14.73 -2.50 -3.83
CA ALA A 91 -14.02 -2.91 -5.04
C ALA A 91 -13.97 -4.45 -5.20
N PHE A 92 -13.70 -5.18 -4.11
CA PHE A 92 -13.71 -6.65 -4.12
C PHE A 92 -15.09 -7.24 -4.35
N SER A 93 -16.14 -6.52 -3.96
CA SER A 93 -17.52 -6.93 -4.24
C SER A 93 -17.87 -6.73 -5.71
N ILE A 94 -17.46 -5.59 -6.31
CA ILE A 94 -17.73 -5.26 -7.71
C ILE A 94 -16.95 -6.16 -8.68
N GLY A 95 -15.72 -6.54 -8.34
CA GLY A 95 -14.84 -7.35 -9.21
C GLY A 95 -15.49 -8.62 -9.78
N PRO A 96 -16.04 -9.52 -8.94
CA PRO A 96 -16.73 -10.73 -9.39
C PRO A 96 -17.93 -10.46 -10.30
N PHE A 97 -18.69 -9.39 -10.08
CA PHE A 97 -19.81 -9.04 -10.97
C PHE A 97 -19.31 -8.66 -12.36
N VAL A 98 -18.27 -7.83 -12.44
CA VAL A 98 -17.67 -7.43 -13.72
C VAL A 98 -17.14 -8.65 -14.47
N VAL A 99 -16.42 -9.54 -13.78
CA VAL A 99 -15.92 -10.78 -14.38
C VAL A 99 -17.07 -11.65 -14.87
N PHE A 100 -18.11 -11.84 -14.06
CA PHE A 100 -19.29 -12.63 -14.42
C PHE A 100 -19.94 -12.16 -15.73
N PHE A 101 -20.06 -10.84 -15.93
CA PHE A 101 -20.62 -10.30 -17.17
C PHE A 101 -19.70 -10.46 -18.38
N ILE A 102 -18.38 -10.40 -18.20
CA ILE A 102 -17.42 -10.53 -19.30
C ILE A 102 -17.24 -12.00 -19.73
N THR A 103 -17.31 -12.95 -18.79
CA THR A 103 -17.02 -14.37 -19.03
C THR A 103 -18.28 -15.21 -19.25
N SER A 104 -19.30 -14.67 -19.93
CA SER A 104 -20.58 -15.36 -20.15
C SER A 104 -20.43 -16.71 -20.88
N ASP A 105 -19.48 -16.80 -21.81
CA ASP A 105 -19.27 -17.99 -22.64
C ASP A 105 -18.09 -18.85 -22.16
N ASN A 106 -17.47 -18.48 -21.02
CA ASN A 106 -16.27 -19.11 -20.45
C ASN A 106 -15.12 -19.34 -21.46
N SER A 107 -15.01 -18.45 -22.45
CA SER A 107 -13.98 -18.51 -23.47
C SER A 107 -12.64 -18.00 -22.94
N THR A 108 -11.53 -18.63 -23.36
CA THR A 108 -10.17 -18.16 -23.06
C THR A 108 -9.98 -16.69 -23.47
N ASN A 109 -10.59 -16.25 -24.57
CA ASN A 109 -10.46 -14.87 -25.03
C ASN A 109 -11.13 -13.86 -24.08
N GLN A 110 -12.25 -14.22 -23.45
CA GLN A 110 -12.93 -13.38 -22.46
C GLN A 110 -12.06 -13.21 -21.20
N TRP A 111 -11.43 -14.29 -20.74
CA TRP A 111 -10.49 -14.23 -19.62
C TRP A 111 -9.27 -13.36 -19.89
N ARG A 112 -8.74 -13.40 -21.12
CA ARG A 112 -7.64 -12.50 -21.54
C ARG A 112 -8.05 -11.02 -21.44
N ILE A 113 -9.29 -10.69 -21.80
CA ILE A 113 -9.84 -9.34 -21.64
C ILE A 113 -9.94 -8.96 -20.16
N CYS A 114 -10.43 -9.86 -19.29
CA CYS A 114 -10.47 -9.62 -17.84
C CYS A 114 -9.08 -9.31 -17.26
N PHE A 115 -8.07 -10.10 -17.62
CA PHE A 115 -6.69 -9.88 -17.17
C PHE A 115 -6.10 -8.58 -17.72
N ALA A 116 -6.36 -8.24 -18.98
CA ALA A 116 -5.91 -6.99 -19.58
C ALA A 116 -6.53 -5.76 -18.91
N ILE A 117 -7.84 -5.78 -18.64
CA ILE A 117 -8.54 -4.71 -17.91
C ILE A 117 -7.96 -4.56 -16.50
N THR A 118 -7.74 -5.68 -15.81
CA THR A 118 -7.15 -5.68 -14.46
C THR A 118 -5.75 -5.07 -14.46
N ALA A 119 -4.90 -5.45 -15.43
CA ALA A 119 -3.58 -4.86 -15.59
C ALA A 119 -3.63 -3.34 -15.84
N ALA A 120 -4.54 -2.88 -16.69
CA ALA A 120 -4.73 -1.45 -16.96
C ALA A 120 -5.13 -0.67 -15.70
N ILE A 121 -6.07 -1.20 -14.91
CA ILE A 121 -6.49 -0.59 -13.64
C ILE A 121 -5.31 -0.50 -12.67
N LEU A 122 -4.52 -1.57 -12.51
CA LEU A 122 -3.36 -1.57 -11.63
C LEU A 122 -2.32 -0.51 -12.02
N ILE A 123 -2.06 -0.34 -13.32
CA ILE A 123 -1.14 0.69 -13.83
C ILE A 123 -1.68 2.10 -13.53
N ILE A 124 -2.96 2.35 -13.79
CA ILE A 124 -3.60 3.64 -13.51
C ILE A 124 -3.54 3.95 -12.01
N CYS A 125 -3.89 3.00 -11.16
CA CYS A 125 -3.79 3.13 -9.70
C CYS A 125 -2.35 3.45 -9.27
N ASN A 126 -1.35 2.81 -9.88
CA ASN A 126 0.04 3.11 -9.57
C ASN A 126 0.44 4.53 -9.98
N ILE A 127 -0.01 5.01 -11.14
CA ILE A 127 0.25 6.39 -11.59
C ILE A 127 -0.34 7.39 -10.59
N VAL A 128 -1.59 7.20 -10.19
CA VAL A 128 -2.26 8.03 -9.17
C VAL A 128 -1.46 8.00 -7.87
N PHE A 129 -1.03 6.82 -7.42
CA PHE A 129 -0.23 6.71 -6.20
C PHE A 129 1.15 7.36 -6.31
N CYS A 130 1.82 7.29 -7.46
CA CYS A 130 3.10 7.95 -7.67
C CYS A 130 2.98 9.49 -7.60
N ILE A 131 1.84 10.05 -7.99
CA ILE A 131 1.57 11.50 -7.92
C ILE A 131 1.27 11.90 -6.47
N PHE A 132 0.30 11.24 -5.83
CA PHE A 132 -0.25 11.68 -4.53
C PHE A 132 0.38 11.00 -3.30
N GLY A 133 0.97 9.82 -3.47
CA GLY A 133 1.52 9.04 -2.37
C GLY A 133 2.66 9.76 -1.66
N SER A 134 2.58 9.82 -0.34
CA SER A 134 3.56 10.49 0.52
C SER A 134 4.02 9.58 1.65
N GLY A 135 5.32 9.62 1.96
CA GLY A 135 5.90 8.95 3.12
C GLY A 135 6.16 9.89 4.27
N ARG A 136 5.40 10.99 4.35
CA ARG A 136 5.49 12.01 5.39
C ARG A 136 4.11 12.25 6.01
N PRO A 137 4.04 12.61 7.29
CA PRO A 137 2.80 13.09 7.87
C PRO A 137 2.25 14.26 7.06
N SER A 138 0.92 14.35 6.95
CA SER A 138 0.31 15.56 6.41
C SER A 138 0.38 16.69 7.44
N HIS A 139 0.35 17.93 6.96
CA HIS A 139 0.47 19.12 7.79
C HIS A 139 -0.59 19.18 8.90
N TRP A 140 -1.82 18.72 8.63
CA TRP A 140 -2.91 18.69 9.61
C TRP A 140 -2.74 17.59 10.68
N ALA A 141 -1.92 16.58 10.42
CA ALA A 141 -1.70 15.45 11.32
C ALA A 141 -0.33 15.50 12.02
N GLU A 142 0.54 16.43 11.64
CA GLU A 142 1.93 16.48 12.11
C GLU A 142 2.02 16.67 13.63
N ASP A 143 1.21 17.57 14.19
CA ASP A 143 1.19 17.87 15.63
C ASP A 143 0.37 16.88 16.46
N SER A 144 -0.46 16.05 15.83
CA SER A 144 -1.34 15.10 16.53
C SER A 144 -0.59 14.06 17.36
N TRP A 145 0.70 13.86 17.06
CA TRP A 145 1.57 12.90 17.71
C TRP A 145 2.63 13.54 18.61
N ASN A 146 2.62 14.87 18.82
CA ASN A 146 3.65 15.52 19.64
C ASN A 146 3.36 15.31 21.15
N PRO A 147 4.08 14.42 21.86
CA PRO A 147 3.77 14.09 23.25
C PRO A 147 3.91 15.28 24.21
N PHE A 148 4.62 16.35 23.80
CA PHE A 148 4.78 17.58 24.58
C PHE A 148 3.58 18.53 24.44
N ILE A 149 2.76 18.36 23.40
CA ILE A 149 1.48 19.07 23.21
C ILE A 149 0.31 18.21 23.73
N THR A 150 0.40 16.88 23.60
CA THR A 150 -0.67 15.91 23.94
C THR A 150 -0.93 15.75 25.44
N HIS A 151 -0.20 16.43 26.33
CA HIS A 151 -0.46 16.39 27.78
C HIS A 151 -1.83 16.94 28.20
N LYS A 152 -2.63 17.50 27.27
CA LYS A 152 -3.99 17.98 27.55
C LYS A 152 -5.13 17.07 27.13
N SER A 153 -4.94 16.04 26.32
CA SER A 153 -6.04 15.10 26.05
C SER A 153 -5.57 13.90 25.25
N VAL A 154 -5.61 12.74 25.88
CA VAL A 154 -6.29 11.51 25.44
C VAL A 154 -5.52 10.31 25.97
N ASP A 155 -6.14 9.68 26.96
CA ASP A 155 -5.77 8.40 27.52
C ASP A 155 -6.02 7.28 26.49
N ARG A 156 -5.05 6.33 26.40
CA ARG A 156 -5.25 4.88 26.17
C ARG A 156 -5.53 4.36 24.74
N HIS A 157 -4.49 3.88 24.06
CA HIS A 157 -4.17 2.44 23.83
C HIS A 157 -2.99 2.40 22.83
N VAL A 158 -1.80 2.16 23.37
CA VAL A 158 -0.59 1.92 22.57
C VAL A 158 -0.60 0.44 22.21
N ASP A 159 -0.75 0.12 20.93
CA ASP A 159 -0.04 -1.05 20.42
C ASP A 159 0.27 -1.01 18.91
N SER A 160 1.49 -1.49 18.63
CA SER A 160 2.04 -2.07 17.41
C SER A 160 2.32 -1.21 16.16
N GLY A 161 3.63 -1.00 15.87
CA GLY A 161 4.10 -0.62 14.53
C GLY A 161 5.34 0.29 14.40
N THR A 162 6.25 0.29 15.38
CA THR A 162 7.74 0.19 15.25
C THR A 162 8.34 0.64 13.90
N GLU A 163 9.04 1.77 13.75
CA GLU A 163 10.40 2.05 14.26
C GLU A 163 10.61 3.53 14.66
N CYS A 164 9.74 4.44 14.23
CA CYS A 164 9.91 5.87 14.49
C CYS A 164 9.61 6.27 15.96
N GLY A 165 8.74 5.51 16.66
CA GLY A 165 8.38 5.80 18.05
C GLY A 165 9.39 5.32 19.10
N ILE A 166 10.10 4.21 18.84
CA ILE A 166 11.10 3.67 19.79
C ILE A 166 12.37 4.52 19.79
N LEU A 167 12.81 4.99 18.63
CA LEU A 167 13.97 5.89 18.52
C LEU A 167 13.73 7.19 19.31
N GLU A 168 12.54 7.78 19.23
CA GLU A 168 12.21 9.00 19.97
C GLU A 168 11.99 8.76 21.47
N MET A 169 11.43 7.62 21.90
CA MET A 169 11.39 7.27 23.33
C MET A 169 12.80 7.14 23.93
N ARG A 170 13.75 6.55 23.18
CA ARG A 170 15.15 6.48 23.60
C ARG A 170 15.76 7.87 23.78
N THR A 171 15.50 8.78 22.83
CA THR A 171 15.97 10.17 22.92
C THR A 171 15.33 10.92 24.10
N ILE A 172 14.06 10.66 24.41
CA ILE A 172 13.38 11.27 25.57
C ILE A 172 13.97 10.74 26.89
N VAL A 173 14.28 9.45 26.97
CA VAL A 173 14.96 8.86 28.13
C VAL A 173 16.35 9.47 28.31
N GLU A 174 17.16 9.53 27.26
CA GLU A 174 18.49 10.16 27.28
C GLU A 174 18.42 11.65 27.67
N TYR A 175 17.46 12.40 27.13
CA TYR A 175 17.26 13.80 27.48
C TYR A 175 16.87 13.99 28.96
N ARG A 176 16.06 13.08 29.50
CA ARG A 176 15.61 13.12 30.90
C ARG A 176 16.74 12.75 31.87
N GLU A 177 17.66 11.88 31.45
CA GLU A 177 18.88 11.55 32.22
C GLU A 177 19.91 12.69 32.18
N ALA A 178 20.10 13.35 31.02
CA ALA A 178 21.03 14.48 30.89
C ALA A 178 20.59 15.76 31.66
N ARG A 179 19.36 15.78 32.19
CA ARG A 179 18.78 16.89 32.98
C ARG A 179 18.74 16.62 34.48
N LYS A 180 19.19 15.44 34.93
CA LYS A 180 19.49 15.15 36.34
C LYS A 180 20.96 15.39 36.63
#